data_AF-A0A0R3PIG1-F1
#
_entry.id   AF-A0A0R3PIG1-F1
#
_cell.length_a   1.000
_cell.length_b   1.000
_cell.length_c   1.000
_cell.angle_alpha   90.00
_cell.angle_beta   90.00
_cell.angle_gamma   90.00
#
_symmetry.space_group_name_H-M   'P 1'
#
loop_
_entity.id
_entity.type
_entity.pdbx_description
1 polymer ?
#
loop_
_entity_poly.entity_id
_entity_poly.type
_entity_poly.pdbx_seq_one_letter_code
_entity_poly.pdbx_strand_id
1 'polypeptide(L)'
;MQMKCPPDSLYLAGRCFTIDTRRILLLRTEAKQVCRSQGGYLASNIDASMDSDLSRQLVRRGKENEAFWIDLQVDPNGRLMWSDGNQATYRPKSSSFMVPNSCVAYVISGGMTDWTSLPCDASANYLLRNDLFVIIVTEDLQQQTDVERSLCHRRLMNEELPLKDLHCELILHHFYR
;
A
#
# COMPACT_ATOMS: atom_id res chain seq x y z
N MET A 1 3.73 18.35 -5.15
CA MET A 1 4.11 16.95 -4.85
C MET A 1 2.90 16.06 -5.07
N GLN A 2 3.02 14.96 -5.83
CA GLN A 2 1.93 14.01 -6.06
C GLN A 2 2.45 12.63 -5.68
N MET A 3 1.90 12.05 -4.60
CA MET A 3 2.20 10.67 -4.24
C MET A 3 1.70 9.76 -5.37
N LYS A 4 2.61 9.04 -6.01
CA LYS A 4 2.26 8.09 -7.08
C LYS A 4 2.19 6.70 -6.48
N CYS A 5 1.04 6.04 -6.65
CA CYS A 5 0.97 4.61 -6.42
C CYS A 5 1.95 3.88 -7.35
N PRO A 6 2.40 2.67 -6.95
CA PRO A 6 3.07 1.78 -7.89
C PRO A 6 2.23 1.61 -9.17
N PRO A 7 2.86 1.36 -10.33
CA PRO A 7 2.13 1.06 -11.56
C PRO A 7 1.05 -0.01 -11.35
N ASP A 8 -0.05 0.11 -12.08
CA ASP A 8 -1.21 -0.80 -12.05
C ASP A 8 -1.97 -0.90 -10.73
N SER A 9 -1.63 -0.07 -9.74
CA SER A 9 -2.31 0.03 -8.45
C SER A 9 -3.40 1.10 -8.44
N LEU A 10 -4.39 0.92 -7.57
CA LEU A 10 -5.55 1.80 -7.39
C LEU A 10 -5.29 2.74 -6.21
N TYR A 11 -5.41 4.05 -6.43
CA TYR A 11 -5.36 5.03 -5.35
C TYR A 11 -6.76 5.28 -4.78
N LEU A 12 -7.00 4.85 -3.54
CA LEU A 12 -8.30 4.95 -2.87
C LEU A 12 -8.09 5.52 -1.45
N ALA A 13 -8.71 6.68 -1.19
CA ALA A 13 -8.60 7.48 0.04
C ALA A 13 -7.22 7.44 0.73
N GLY A 14 -6.19 7.93 0.03
CA GLY A 14 -4.84 8.05 0.59
C GLY A 14 -3.99 6.78 0.54
N ARG A 15 -4.53 5.67 0.04
CA ARG A 15 -3.87 4.35 0.06
C ARG A 15 -3.78 3.76 -1.33
N CYS A 16 -2.79 2.91 -1.56
CA CYS A 16 -2.65 2.17 -2.82
C CYS A 16 -3.10 0.73 -2.62
N PHE A 17 -3.87 0.21 -3.57
CA PHE A 17 -4.30 -1.18 -3.60
C PHE A 17 -3.85 -1.85 -4.89
N THR A 18 -3.24 -3.02 -4.78
CA THR A 18 -2.81 -3.80 -5.93
C THR A 18 -3.59 -5.11 -5.97
N ILE A 19 -4.21 -5.38 -7.12
CA ILE A 19 -4.86 -6.64 -7.43
C ILE A 19 -3.83 -7.48 -8.19
N ASP A 20 -3.28 -8.52 -7.56
CA ASP A 20 -2.32 -9.40 -8.24
C ASP A 20 -3.07 -10.32 -9.22
N THR A 21 -2.87 -10.08 -10.53
CA THR A 21 -3.50 -10.85 -11.61
C THR A 21 -2.68 -12.05 -12.05
N ARG A 22 -1.52 -12.31 -11.41
CA ARG A 22 -0.67 -13.50 -11.69
C ARG A 22 -1.28 -14.80 -11.19
N ARG A 23 -2.36 -14.73 -10.41
CA ARG A 23 -3.12 -15.88 -9.91
C ARG A 23 -2.31 -16.83 -9.03
N ILE A 24 -1.51 -16.26 -8.14
CA ILE A 24 -0.77 -17.02 -7.13
C ILE A 24 -1.72 -17.28 -5.96
N LEU A 25 -2.19 -18.52 -5.84
CA LEU A 25 -3.13 -18.93 -4.80
C LEU A 25 -2.35 -19.29 -3.52
N LEU A 26 -2.60 -18.56 -2.45
CA LEU A 26 -1.91 -18.69 -1.17
C LEU A 26 -2.90 -18.85 -0.02
N LEU A 27 -2.47 -19.47 1.06
CA LEU A 27 -3.18 -19.36 2.34
C LEU A 27 -3.18 -17.89 2.77
N ARG A 28 -4.20 -17.44 3.52
CA ARG A 28 -4.26 -16.04 3.99
C ARG A 28 -3.00 -15.64 4.79
N THR A 29 -2.46 -16.55 5.57
CA THR A 29 -1.24 -16.34 6.38
C THR A 29 0.00 -16.13 5.51
N GLU A 30 0.14 -16.89 4.43
CA GLU A 30 1.22 -16.73 3.45
C GLU A 30 1.05 -15.44 2.66
N ALA A 31 -0.18 -15.14 2.20
CA ALA A 31 -0.49 -13.90 1.50
C ALA A 31 -0.15 -12.67 2.37
N LYS A 32 -0.42 -12.72 3.68
CA LYS A 32 0.03 -11.70 4.64
C LYS A 32 1.55 -11.54 4.64
N GLN A 33 2.30 -12.64 4.71
CA GLN A 33 3.77 -12.60 4.70
C GLN A 33 4.31 -12.02 3.40
N VAL A 34 3.74 -12.40 2.26
CA VAL A 34 4.10 -11.86 0.94
C VAL A 34 3.79 -10.36 0.83
N CYS A 35 2.66 -9.91 1.37
CA CYS A 35 2.35 -8.48 1.41
C CYS A 35 3.37 -7.71 2.26
N ARG A 36 3.74 -8.28 3.42
CA ARG A 36 4.72 -7.68 4.34
C ARG A 36 6.12 -7.59 3.75
N SER A 37 6.58 -8.62 3.02
CA SER A 37 7.88 -8.61 2.37
C SER A 37 7.98 -7.56 1.25
N GLN A 38 6.84 -7.10 0.72
CA GLN A 38 6.74 -6.02 -0.26
C GLN A 38 6.55 -4.63 0.39
N GLY A 39 6.72 -4.51 1.70
CA GLY A 39 6.51 -3.25 2.42
C GLY A 39 5.04 -2.81 2.49
N GLY A 40 4.11 -3.73 2.25
CA GLY A 40 2.68 -3.50 2.32
C GLY A 40 1.99 -4.42 3.33
N TYR A 41 0.67 -4.47 3.20
CA TYR A 41 -0.24 -5.17 4.09
C TYR A 41 -1.28 -5.86 3.24
N LEU A 42 -1.88 -6.91 3.76
CA LEU A 42 -3.07 -7.46 3.12
C LEU A 42 -4.21 -6.44 3.27
N ALA A 43 -5.07 -6.26 2.26
CA ALA A 43 -6.00 -5.14 2.21
C ALA A 43 -6.94 -5.10 3.42
N SER A 44 -7.01 -3.95 4.09
CA SER A 44 -7.73 -3.80 5.36
C SER A 44 -8.31 -2.41 5.56
N ASN A 45 -9.18 -2.25 6.57
CA ASN A 45 -9.91 -1.01 6.87
C ASN A 45 -10.62 -0.45 5.61
N ILE A 46 -11.37 -1.31 4.93
CA ILE A 46 -12.09 -0.98 3.69
C ILE A 46 -13.45 -0.37 4.08
N ASP A 47 -13.71 0.86 3.62
CA ASP A 47 -15.00 1.53 3.76
C ASP A 47 -15.89 1.33 2.53
N ALA A 48 -17.10 1.90 2.56
CA ALA A 48 -18.08 1.77 1.48
C ALA A 48 -17.58 2.31 0.12
N SER A 49 -16.82 3.40 0.13
CA SER A 49 -16.30 3.99 -1.11
C SER A 49 -15.22 3.10 -1.71
N MET A 50 -14.30 2.62 -0.87
CA MET A 50 -13.23 1.73 -1.30
C MET A 50 -13.77 0.40 -1.81
N ASP A 51 -14.76 -0.16 -1.12
CA ASP A 51 -15.40 -1.39 -1.52
C ASP A 51 -16.01 -1.27 -2.92
N SER A 52 -16.76 -0.19 -3.18
CA SER A 52 -17.36 0.05 -4.50
C SER A 52 -16.32 0.05 -5.63
N ASP A 53 -15.18 0.71 -5.41
CA ASP A 53 -14.13 0.78 -6.43
C ASP A 53 -13.32 -0.51 -6.55
N LEU A 54 -12.98 -1.16 -5.43
CA LEU A 54 -12.31 -2.46 -5.42
C LEU A 54 -13.16 -3.52 -6.10
N SER A 55 -14.45 -3.62 -5.78
CA SER A 55 -15.39 -4.53 -6.42
C SER A 55 -15.43 -4.35 -7.94
N ARG A 56 -15.54 -3.10 -8.40
CA ARG A 56 -15.54 -2.78 -9.83
C ARG A 56 -14.26 -3.25 -10.53
N GLN A 57 -13.12 -3.08 -9.88
CA GLN A 57 -11.81 -3.45 -10.44
C GLN A 57 -11.58 -4.95 -10.39
N LEU A 58 -12.04 -5.63 -9.34
CA LEU A 58 -12.02 -7.09 -9.23
C LEU A 58 -12.85 -7.75 -10.33
N VAL A 59 -14.08 -7.31 -10.57
CA VAL A 59 -14.90 -7.84 -11.68
C VAL A 59 -14.24 -7.61 -13.04
N ARG A 60 -13.58 -6.46 -13.23
CA ARG A 60 -12.91 -6.13 -14.50
C ARG A 60 -11.64 -6.94 -14.77
N ARG A 61 -10.87 -7.26 -13.73
CA ARG A 61 -9.53 -7.87 -13.84
C ARG A 61 -9.51 -9.36 -13.50
N GLY A 62 -10.45 -9.80 -12.67
CA GLY A 62 -10.58 -11.17 -12.20
C GLY A 62 -11.47 -12.02 -13.11
N LYS A 63 -11.65 -13.28 -12.71
CA LYS A 63 -12.53 -14.26 -13.35
C LYS A 63 -13.62 -14.73 -12.39
N GLU A 64 -14.69 -15.29 -12.95
CA GLU A 64 -15.76 -15.91 -12.18
C GLU A 64 -15.21 -16.95 -11.19
N ASN A 65 -15.75 -16.96 -9.97
CA ASN A 65 -15.35 -17.80 -8.84
C ASN A 65 -13.92 -17.55 -8.30
N GLU A 66 -13.21 -16.53 -8.77
CA GLU A 66 -11.95 -16.14 -8.11
C GLU A 66 -12.23 -15.48 -6.76
N ALA A 67 -11.40 -15.82 -5.78
CA ALA A 67 -11.41 -15.24 -4.45
C ALA A 67 -10.13 -14.43 -4.19
N PHE A 68 -10.26 -13.33 -3.44
CA PHE A 68 -9.16 -12.44 -3.09
C PHE A 68 -9.18 -12.13 -1.59
N TRP A 69 -8.19 -12.64 -0.87
CA TRP A 69 -8.03 -12.43 0.57
C TRP A 69 -7.94 -10.95 0.93
N ILE A 70 -8.67 -10.59 1.99
CA ILE A 70 -8.56 -9.33 2.73
C ILE A 70 -8.26 -9.60 4.20
N ASP A 71 -7.85 -8.57 4.94
CA ASP A 71 -7.25 -8.75 6.25
C ASP A 71 -8.30 -8.81 7.36
N LEU A 72 -9.37 -9.54 7.06
CA LEU A 72 -10.57 -9.63 7.86
C LEU A 72 -10.84 -11.10 8.20
N GLN A 73 -11.32 -11.31 9.41
CA GLN A 73 -11.73 -12.62 9.91
C GLN A 73 -13.06 -12.54 10.63
N VAL A 74 -13.77 -13.66 10.65
CA VAL A 74 -14.94 -13.86 11.49
C VAL A 74 -14.45 -14.51 12.79
N ASP A 75 -14.60 -13.82 13.91
CA ASP A 75 -14.20 -14.35 15.23
C ASP A 75 -15.14 -15.49 15.70
N PRO A 76 -14.86 -16.17 16.83
CA PRO A 76 -15.73 -17.24 17.33
C PRO A 76 -17.15 -16.78 17.66
N ASN A 77 -17.35 -15.48 17.88
CA ASN A 77 -18.64 -14.86 18.19
C ASN A 77 -19.33 -14.31 16.92
N GLY A 78 -18.80 -14.58 15.72
CA GLY A 78 -19.38 -14.10 14.47
C GLY A 78 -19.07 -12.64 14.13
N ARG A 79 -18.17 -11.98 14.84
CA ARG A 79 -17.81 -10.58 14.61
C ARG A 79 -16.72 -10.46 13.53
N LEU A 80 -16.88 -9.47 12.67
CA LEU A 80 -15.88 -9.13 11.65
C LEU A 80 -14.76 -8.31 12.28
N MET A 81 -13.57 -8.90 12.37
CA MET A 81 -12.41 -8.30 13.03
C MET A 81 -11.29 -8.12 12.02
N TRP A 82 -10.78 -6.89 11.92
CA TRP A 82 -9.52 -6.62 11.23
C TRP A 82 -8.36 -7.15 12.07
N SER A 83 -7.21 -7.44 11.46
CA SER A 83 -6.03 -7.91 12.20
C SER A 83 -5.38 -6.87 13.11
N ASP A 84 -5.75 -5.60 12.98
CA ASP A 84 -5.35 -4.54 13.91
C ASP A 84 -6.13 -4.59 15.25
N GLY A 85 -7.10 -5.50 15.37
CA GLY A 85 -7.96 -5.66 16.54
C GLY A 85 -9.25 -4.85 16.49
N ASN A 86 -9.44 -3.97 15.50
CA ASN A 86 -10.66 -3.20 15.35
C ASN A 86 -11.77 -4.04 14.71
N GLN A 87 -13.00 -3.84 15.18
CA GLN A 87 -14.17 -4.40 14.53
C GLN A 87 -14.47 -3.64 13.23
N ALA A 88 -14.82 -4.35 12.16
CA ALA A 88 -15.26 -3.72 10.92
C ALA A 88 -16.59 -2.99 11.13
N THR A 89 -16.61 -1.70 10.81
CA THR A 89 -17.81 -0.85 10.87
C THR A 89 -18.62 -0.91 9.57
N TYR A 90 -17.94 -1.10 8.44
CA TYR A 90 -18.55 -1.30 7.14
C TYR A 90 -18.76 -2.79 6.86
N ARG A 91 -19.92 -3.12 6.29
CA ARG A 91 -20.30 -4.47 5.85
C ARG A 91 -21.13 -4.39 4.57
N PRO A 92 -20.69 -4.97 3.44
CA PRO A 92 -21.49 -5.03 2.22
C PRO A 92 -22.81 -5.77 2.46
N LYS A 93 -23.92 -5.31 1.88
CA LYS A 93 -25.25 -5.91 2.10
C LYS A 93 -25.36 -7.35 1.59
N SER A 94 -24.64 -7.68 0.52
CA SER A 94 -24.60 -8.98 -0.13
C SER A 94 -23.56 -9.94 0.47
N SER A 95 -22.91 -9.55 1.57
CA SER A 95 -21.89 -10.37 2.23
C SER A 95 -22.44 -11.62 2.93
N SER A 96 -21.68 -12.71 2.85
CA SER A 96 -22.03 -14.01 3.44
C SER A 96 -20.97 -14.42 4.47
N PHE A 97 -21.34 -14.41 5.76
CA PHE A 97 -20.46 -14.81 6.86
C PHE A 97 -21.06 -15.97 7.66
N MET A 98 -21.15 -17.13 7.01
CA MET A 98 -21.84 -18.30 7.55
C MET A 98 -20.94 -19.17 8.44
N VAL A 99 -19.62 -18.97 8.36
CA VAL A 99 -18.63 -19.80 9.06
C VAL A 99 -17.93 -18.96 10.14
N PRO A 100 -18.14 -19.25 11.44
CA PRO A 100 -17.33 -18.66 12.52
C PRO A 100 -15.88 -19.15 12.45
N ASN A 101 -14.94 -18.43 13.07
CA ASN A 101 -13.51 -18.77 13.04
C ASN A 101 -12.94 -18.89 11.62
N SER A 102 -13.42 -18.04 10.72
CA SER A 102 -13.07 -18.09 9.30
C SER A 102 -12.31 -16.84 8.87
N CYS A 103 -11.78 -16.89 7.66
CA CYS A 103 -11.15 -15.78 6.99
C CYS A 103 -12.13 -15.16 5.99
N VAL A 104 -11.87 -13.93 5.53
CA VAL A 104 -12.76 -13.26 4.57
C VAL A 104 -12.01 -12.91 3.30
N ALA A 105 -12.67 -13.13 2.17
CA ALA A 105 -12.21 -12.75 0.84
C ALA A 105 -13.32 -12.03 0.07
N TYR A 106 -12.94 -11.22 -0.93
CA TYR A 106 -13.84 -10.93 -2.03
C TYR A 106 -14.01 -12.18 -2.89
N VAL A 107 -15.24 -12.53 -3.26
CA VAL A 107 -15.53 -13.61 -4.20
C VAL A 107 -16.28 -13.05 -5.39
N ILE A 108 -15.78 -13.32 -6.60
CA ILE A 108 -16.43 -12.89 -7.85
C ILE A 108 -17.53 -13.90 -8.20
N SER A 109 -18.77 -13.44 -8.29
CA SER A 109 -19.89 -14.25 -8.77
C SER A 109 -20.92 -13.40 -9.50
N GLY A 110 -21.42 -13.89 -10.64
CA GLY A 110 -22.48 -13.25 -11.40
C GLY A 110 -22.14 -11.83 -11.89
N GLY A 111 -20.85 -11.55 -12.11
CA GLY A 111 -20.37 -10.21 -12.48
C GLY A 111 -20.40 -9.19 -11.32
N MET A 112 -20.54 -9.64 -10.08
CA MET A 112 -20.43 -8.84 -8.86
C MET A 112 -19.35 -9.44 -7.95
N THR A 113 -18.99 -8.73 -6.88
CA THR A 113 -18.12 -9.29 -5.84
C THR A 113 -18.73 -9.09 -4.46
N ASP A 114 -18.64 -10.11 -3.62
CA ASP A 114 -19.12 -10.05 -2.24
C ASP A 114 -18.04 -10.46 -1.25
N TRP A 115 -18.07 -9.86 -0.04
CA TRP A 115 -17.26 -10.36 1.07
C TRP A 115 -17.86 -11.67 1.57
N THR A 116 -17.06 -12.73 1.53
CA THR A 116 -17.49 -14.08 1.92
C THR A 116 -16.53 -14.68 2.94
N SER A 117 -17.10 -15.32 3.97
CA SER A 117 -16.36 -16.17 4.91
C SER A 117 -15.90 -17.45 4.22
N LEU A 118 -14.59 -17.72 4.25
CA LEU A 118 -13.97 -18.92 3.72
C LEU A 118 -13.08 -19.58 4.79
N PRO A 119 -12.88 -20.91 4.75
CA PRO A 119 -11.89 -21.58 5.59
C PRO A 119 -10.50 -20.94 5.44
N CYS A 120 -9.81 -20.69 6.55
CA CYS A 120 -8.52 -19.99 6.55
C CYS A 120 -7.37 -20.80 5.92
N ASP A 121 -7.55 -22.11 5.79
CA ASP A 121 -6.65 -23.06 5.14
C ASP A 121 -6.89 -23.19 3.62
N ALA A 122 -7.90 -22.51 3.08
CA ALA A 122 -8.09 -22.41 1.64
C ALA A 122 -6.99 -21.55 0.99
N SER A 123 -6.67 -21.87 -0.26
CA SER A 123 -5.79 -21.03 -1.09
C SER A 123 -6.62 -20.11 -1.98
N ALA A 124 -6.28 -18.83 -2.02
CA ALA A 124 -6.93 -17.84 -2.88
C ALA A 124 -5.93 -16.75 -3.31
N ASN A 125 -6.33 -15.89 -4.25
CA ASN A 125 -5.57 -14.68 -4.55
C ASN A 125 -5.62 -13.72 -3.36
N TYR A 126 -4.97 -12.57 -3.47
CA TYR A 126 -4.93 -11.59 -2.38
C TYR A 126 -4.87 -10.16 -2.89
N LEU A 127 -5.30 -9.23 -2.05
CA LEU A 127 -5.17 -7.79 -2.29
C LEU A 127 -4.06 -7.22 -1.43
N LEU A 128 -3.08 -6.59 -2.09
CA LEU A 128 -2.05 -5.82 -1.42
C LEU A 128 -2.57 -4.40 -1.18
N ARG A 129 -2.29 -3.87 0.01
CA ARG A 129 -2.46 -2.47 0.37
C ARG A 129 -1.13 -1.90 0.82
N ASN A 130 -0.78 -0.74 0.29
CA ASN A 130 0.35 0.05 0.75
C ASN A 130 -0.20 1.35 1.34
N ASP A 131 0.09 1.55 2.62
CA ASP A 131 -0.15 2.82 3.28
C ASP A 131 1.03 3.71 2.89
N LEU A 132 0.82 4.58 1.90
CA LEU A 132 1.84 5.53 1.47
C LEU A 132 2.16 6.48 2.63
N PHE A 133 3.22 6.18 3.38
CA PHE A 133 4.07 7.21 3.97
C PHE A 133 5.25 7.40 3.04
N VAL A 134 5.03 8.13 1.95
CA VAL A 134 6.17 8.73 1.25
C VAL A 134 6.55 9.96 2.06
N ILE A 135 7.39 9.79 3.08
CA ILE A 135 8.30 10.90 3.41
C ILE A 135 9.25 10.94 2.22
N ILE A 136 9.01 11.84 1.26
CA ILE A 136 9.99 12.12 0.22
C ILE A 136 11.17 12.79 0.92
N VAL A 137 12.07 12.01 1.51
CA VAL A 137 13.41 12.49 1.89
C VAL A 137 14.34 12.28 0.70
N THR A 138 13.92 12.61 -0.53
CA THR A 138 14.77 12.39 -1.72
C THR A 138 14.61 13.42 -2.85
N GLU A 139 13.88 14.51 -2.66
CA GLU A 139 13.94 15.68 -3.57
C GLU A 139 14.25 16.96 -2.81
N ASP A 140 13.70 17.15 -1.59
CA ASP A 140 13.99 18.34 -0.78
C ASP A 140 15.43 18.36 -0.25
N LEU A 141 16.01 17.22 0.19
CA LEU A 141 17.42 17.19 0.59
C LEU A 141 18.38 17.41 -0.60
N GLN A 142 18.05 16.87 -1.77
CA GLN A 142 18.88 17.04 -2.98
C GLN A 142 18.87 18.52 -3.41
N GLN A 143 17.69 19.15 -3.48
CA GLN A 143 17.54 20.57 -3.79
C GLN A 143 18.21 21.45 -2.75
N GLN A 144 18.13 21.11 -1.47
CA GLN A 144 18.80 21.86 -0.41
C GLN A 144 20.33 21.76 -0.54
N THR A 145 20.87 20.58 -0.86
CA THR A 145 22.31 20.40 -1.09
C THR A 145 22.80 21.06 -2.39
N ASP A 146 21.97 21.10 -3.44
CA ASP A 146 22.29 21.79 -4.72
C ASP A 146 22.25 23.31 -4.56
N VAL A 147 21.32 23.83 -3.75
CA VAL A 147 21.25 25.26 -3.40
C VAL A 147 22.50 25.65 -2.60
N GLU A 148 22.88 24.88 -1.58
CA GLU A 148 24.11 25.11 -0.79
C GLU A 148 25.36 25.05 -1.67
N ARG A 149 25.47 24.07 -2.58
CA ARG A 149 26.54 23.97 -3.57
C ARG A 149 26.60 25.21 -4.48
N SER A 150 25.45 25.72 -4.94
CA SER A 150 25.38 26.90 -5.81
C SER A 150 25.73 28.21 -5.08
N LEU A 151 25.42 28.29 -3.78
CA LEU A 151 25.77 29.41 -2.90
C LEU A 151 27.27 29.42 -2.62
N CYS A 152 27.87 28.24 -2.37
CA CYS A 152 29.32 28.10 -2.19
C CYS A 152 30.12 28.47 -3.44
N HIS A 153 29.68 28.05 -4.65
CA HIS A 153 30.32 28.49 -5.89
C HIS A 153 30.29 30.00 -6.06
N ARG A 154 29.14 30.64 -5.79
CA ARG A 154 29.02 32.10 -5.88
C ARG A 154 29.87 32.83 -4.85
N ARG A 155 30.00 32.28 -3.63
CA ARG A 155 30.80 32.87 -2.56
C ARG A 155 32.30 32.81 -2.86
N LEU A 156 32.81 31.67 -3.33
CA LEU A 156 34.22 31.52 -3.74
C LEU A 156 34.61 32.40 -4.95
N MET A 157 33.64 32.74 -5.81
CA MET A 157 33.88 33.59 -6.99
C MET A 157 33.81 35.09 -6.70
N ASN A 158 33.31 35.50 -5.53
CA ASN A 158 33.08 36.90 -5.17
C ASN A 158 34.03 37.46 -4.09
N GLU A 159 35.00 36.69 -3.60
CA GLU A 159 35.93 37.19 -2.57
C GLU A 159 37.24 37.73 -3.15
N GLU A 160 37.40 39.05 -3.06
CA GLU A 160 38.68 39.66 -2.69
C GLU A 160 38.98 39.22 -1.24
N LEU A 161 39.76 38.14 -1.10
CA LEU A 161 40.13 37.43 0.15
C LEU A 161 40.74 38.34 1.26
N PRO A 162 40.71 37.95 2.56
CA PRO A 162 40.87 36.57 3.00
C PRO A 162 40.08 36.13 4.25
N LEU A 163 39.24 35.11 4.11
CA LEU A 163 39.22 33.97 5.03
C LEU A 163 38.77 32.74 4.25
N LYS A 164 39.57 31.67 4.24
CA LYS A 164 39.18 30.44 3.53
C LYS A 164 37.89 29.90 4.14
N ASP A 165 36.80 29.91 3.37
CA ASP A 165 35.55 29.26 3.77
C ASP A 165 35.71 27.73 3.66
N LEU A 166 36.38 27.15 4.68
CA LEU A 166 36.63 25.71 4.79
C LEU A 166 35.32 24.90 4.74
N HIS A 167 34.20 25.51 5.11
CA HIS A 167 32.88 24.87 5.05
C HIS A 167 32.46 24.65 3.60
N CYS A 168 32.61 25.66 2.73
CA CYS A 168 32.35 25.51 1.30
C CYS A 168 33.35 24.57 0.59
N GLU A 169 34.63 24.55 0.98
CA GLU A 169 35.60 23.60 0.43
C GLU A 169 35.24 22.15 0.75
N LEU A 170 34.82 21.86 2.00
CA LEU A 170 34.38 20.53 2.42
C LEU A 170 33.11 20.08 1.68
N ILE A 171 32.14 20.98 1.51
CA ILE A 171 30.91 20.71 0.74
C ILE A 171 31.26 20.36 -0.71
N LEU A 172 32.07 21.17 -1.38
CA LEU A 172 32.42 20.92 -2.79
C LEU A 172 33.29 19.67 -2.98
N HIS A 173 34.22 19.37 -2.06
CA HIS A 173 35.03 18.16 -2.12
C HIS A 173 34.21 16.86 -2.01
N HIS A 174 33.07 16.89 -1.31
CA HIS A 174 32.14 15.77 -1.26
C HIS A 174 31.40 15.54 -2.60
N PHE A 175 31.23 16.59 -3.42
CA PHE A 175 30.49 16.52 -4.70
C PHE A 175 31.35 16.18 -5.92
N TYR A 176 32.65 16.48 -5.89
CA TYR A 176 33.56 16.32 -7.04
C TYR A 176 34.58 15.17 -6.87
N ARG A 177 34.24 14.17 -6.04
CA ARG A 177 35.05 12.96 -5.86
C ARG A 177 34.63 11.85 -6.80
#